data_AF-A0AAU6RXL8-F1
#
_entry.id   AF-A0AAU6RXL8-F1
#
_cell.length_a   1.000
_cell.length_b   1.000
_cell.length_c   1.000
_cell.angle_alpha   90.00
_cell.angle_beta   90.00
_cell.angle_gamma   90.00
#
_symmetry.space_group_name_H-M   'P 1'
#
loop_
_entity.id
_entity.type
_entity.pdbx_description
1 polymer ?
#
loop_
_entity_poly.entity_id
_entity_poly.type
_entity_poly.pdbx_seq_one_letter_code
_entity_poly.pdbx_strand_id
1 'polypeptide(L)'
;MSVKLQPSMTQNARDLKICSDYWAYDHRSNFIGHVEGVCRKYDISSHILFDTVAQCFAYLDDVQCVYCGYVCPLEVPADIPYMRAKDSWCCEVCEHATWQEHNHK
;
A
#
# COMPACT_ATOMS: atom_id res chain seq x y z
N MET A 1 7.98 10.65 -6.97
CA MET A 1 7.75 9.19 -7.15
C MET A 1 6.40 8.85 -6.56
N SER A 2 5.62 8.00 -7.22
CA SER A 2 4.19 7.75 -6.93
C SER A 2 3.98 6.30 -6.52
N VAL A 3 2.93 6.03 -5.74
CA VAL A 3 2.48 4.65 -5.47
C VAL A 3 2.29 3.90 -6.79
N LYS A 4 2.76 2.66 -6.84
CA LYS A 4 2.51 1.73 -7.93
C LYS A 4 1.42 0.77 -7.53
N LEU A 5 0.55 0.46 -8.49
CA LEU A 5 -0.51 -0.51 -8.32
C LEU A 5 -0.27 -1.67 -9.27
N GLN A 6 -0.27 -2.87 -8.73
CA GLN A 6 -0.27 -4.10 -9.50
C GLN A 6 -1.66 -4.76 -9.37
N PRO A 7 -2.41 -4.85 -10.47
CA PRO A 7 -3.69 -5.57 -10.53
C PRO A 7 -3.55 -7.02 -10.07
N SER A 8 -4.59 -7.54 -9.39
CA SER A 8 -4.77 -8.99 -9.29
C SER A 8 -5.44 -9.55 -10.55
N MET A 9 -5.39 -10.88 -10.70
CA MET A 9 -6.05 -11.60 -11.81
C MET A 9 -7.59 -11.50 -11.78
N THR A 10 -8.18 -11.11 -10.64
CA THR A 10 -9.64 -11.08 -10.43
C THR A 10 -10.24 -9.69 -10.60
N GLN A 11 -9.42 -8.64 -10.68
CA GLN A 11 -9.88 -7.26 -10.73
C GLN A 11 -10.29 -6.84 -12.14
N ASN A 12 -11.48 -6.24 -12.23
CA ASN A 12 -11.96 -5.65 -13.47
C ASN A 12 -11.52 -4.18 -13.60
N ALA A 13 -11.80 -3.55 -14.74
CA ALA A 13 -11.39 -2.17 -15.01
C ALA A 13 -11.98 -1.12 -14.04
N ARG A 14 -13.16 -1.39 -13.45
CA ARG A 14 -13.77 -0.52 -12.41
C ARG A 14 -13.01 -0.65 -11.11
N ASP A 15 -12.64 -1.87 -10.70
CA ASP A 15 -11.90 -2.13 -9.48
C ASP A 15 -10.53 -1.42 -9.50
N LEU A 16 -9.85 -1.47 -10.65
CA LEU A 16 -8.58 -0.76 -10.84
C LEU A 16 -8.71 0.76 -10.73
N LYS A 17 -9.81 1.33 -11.22
CA LYS A 17 -10.10 2.76 -11.05
C LYS A 17 -10.40 3.11 -9.59
N ILE A 18 -11.15 2.26 -8.88
CA ILE A 18 -11.43 2.41 -7.44
C ILE A 18 -10.10 2.41 -6.67
N CYS A 19 -9.22 1.44 -6.92
CA CYS A 19 -7.89 1.41 -6.29
C CYS A 19 -7.06 2.65 -6.63
N SER A 20 -7.00 3.05 -7.90
CA SER A 20 -6.24 4.23 -8.31
C SER A 20 -6.73 5.49 -7.60
N ASP A 21 -8.03 5.68 -7.45
CA ASP A 21 -8.59 6.83 -6.76
C ASP A 21 -8.37 6.76 -5.25
N TYR A 22 -8.46 5.58 -4.64
CA TYR A 22 -8.15 5.38 -3.23
C TYR A 22 -6.69 5.72 -2.92
N TRP A 23 -5.75 5.24 -3.74
CA TRP A 23 -4.31 5.48 -3.58
C TRP A 23 -3.84 6.86 -4.04
N ALA A 24 -4.69 7.65 -4.70
CA ALA A 24 -4.45 9.05 -5.02
C ALA A 24 -4.64 10.01 -3.82
N TYR A 25 -4.75 9.46 -2.61
CA TYR A 25 -4.86 10.24 -1.37
C TYR A 25 -3.68 11.21 -1.22
N ASP A 26 -4.01 12.50 -1.04
CA ASP A 26 -3.04 13.50 -0.61
C ASP A 26 -3.00 13.51 0.92
N HIS A 27 -1.83 13.26 1.51
CA HIS A 27 -1.55 13.33 2.94
C HIS A 27 -1.99 14.63 3.64
N ARG A 28 -2.24 15.71 2.89
CA ARG A 28 -2.75 16.99 3.40
C ARG A 28 -4.28 17.04 3.55
N SER A 29 -4.99 16.07 2.98
CA SER A 29 -6.45 15.99 3.00
C SER A 29 -6.96 15.15 4.17
N ASN A 30 -8.25 15.28 4.52
CA ASN A 30 -8.85 14.42 5.55
C ASN A 30 -9.08 13.01 5.00
N PHE A 31 -8.40 12.01 5.56
CA PHE A 31 -8.51 10.61 5.13
C PHE A 31 -9.95 10.09 5.11
N ILE A 32 -10.76 10.40 6.13
CA ILE A 32 -12.17 9.97 6.18
C ILE A 32 -12.94 10.61 5.01
N GLY A 33 -12.73 11.91 4.79
CA GLY A 33 -13.38 12.62 3.68
C GLY A 33 -12.95 12.11 2.31
N HIS A 34 -11.69 11.69 2.15
CA HIS A 34 -11.20 11.04 0.94
C HIS A 34 -11.92 9.71 0.68
N VAL A 35 -11.97 8.84 1.70
CA VAL A 35 -12.68 7.55 1.63
C VAL A 35 -14.16 7.75 1.28
N GLU A 36 -14.85 8.68 1.96
CA GLU A 36 -16.24 9.01 1.66
C GLU A 36 -16.44 9.56 0.25
N GLY A 37 -15.48 10.36 -0.25
CA GLY A 37 -15.48 10.89 -1.61
C GLY A 37 -15.37 9.78 -2.66
N VAL A 38 -14.47 8.81 -2.46
CA VAL A 38 -14.34 7.64 -3.34
C VAL A 38 -15.60 6.78 -3.30
N CYS A 39 -16.11 6.47 -2.10
CA CYS A 39 -17.37 5.72 -1.95
C CYS A 39 -18.53 6.38 -2.71
N ARG A 40 -18.68 7.70 -2.58
CA ARG A 40 -19.73 8.46 -3.29
C ARG A 40 -19.52 8.48 -4.80
N LYS A 41 -18.27 8.60 -5.27
CA LYS A 41 -17.95 8.61 -6.71
C LYS A 41 -18.35 7.31 -7.40
N TYR A 42 -18.24 6.18 -6.71
CA TYR A 42 -18.53 4.87 -7.27
C TYR A 42 -19.86 4.27 -6.83
N ASP A 43 -20.63 4.97 -5.98
CA ASP A 43 -21.87 4.49 -5.37
C ASP A 43 -21.68 3.13 -4.67
N ILE A 44 -20.71 3.08 -3.75
CA ILE A 44 -20.36 1.88 -2.98
C ILE A 44 -20.25 2.19 -1.49
N SER A 45 -20.38 1.16 -0.65
CA SER A 45 -20.08 1.26 0.78
C SER A 45 -18.57 1.18 1.04
N SER A 46 -18.14 1.64 2.21
CA SER A 46 -16.74 1.52 2.65
C SER A 46 -16.25 0.08 2.70
N HIS A 47 -17.11 -0.87 3.08
CA HIS A 47 -16.78 -2.30 3.05
C HIS A 47 -16.41 -2.77 1.65
N ILE A 48 -17.24 -2.46 0.65
CA ILE A 48 -16.96 -2.82 -0.76
C ILE A 48 -15.67 -2.15 -1.22
N LEU A 49 -15.44 -0.89 -0.84
CA LEU A 49 -14.19 -0.19 -1.16
C LEU A 49 -12.97 -0.92 -0.59
N PHE A 50 -12.97 -1.26 0.70
CA PHE A 50 -11.82 -1.92 1.33
C PHE A 50 -11.59 -3.33 0.79
N ASP A 51 -12.65 -4.12 0.52
CA ASP A 51 -12.53 -5.41 -0.17
C ASP A 51 -11.92 -5.27 -1.57
N THR A 52 -12.28 -4.21 -2.28
CA THR A 52 -11.74 -3.93 -3.62
C THR A 52 -10.26 -3.56 -3.54
N VAL A 53 -9.90 -2.68 -2.60
CA VAL A 53 -8.52 -2.21 -2.39
C VAL A 53 -7.61 -3.33 -1.87
N ALA A 54 -8.10 -4.22 -1.02
CA ALA A 54 -7.32 -5.34 -0.48
C ALA A 54 -6.84 -6.32 -1.55
N GLN A 55 -7.49 -6.33 -2.73
CA GLN A 55 -7.06 -7.12 -3.88
C GLN A 55 -5.99 -6.41 -4.73
N CYS A 56 -5.78 -5.10 -4.55
CA CYS A 56 -4.74 -4.34 -5.24
C CYS A 56 -3.42 -4.40 -4.47
N PHE A 57 -2.39 -4.94 -5.09
CA PHE A 57 -1.04 -4.83 -4.53
C PHE A 57 -0.50 -3.41 -4.77
N ALA A 58 -0.45 -2.61 -3.71
CA ALA A 58 0.14 -1.27 -3.73
C ALA A 58 1.54 -1.30 -3.13
N TYR A 59 2.48 -0.61 -3.77
CA TYR A 59 3.87 -0.59 -3.32
C TYR A 59 4.59 0.70 -3.69
N LEU A 60 5.70 0.95 -3.00
CA LEU A 60 6.70 1.96 -3.33
C LEU A 60 7.84 1.29 -4.13
N ASP A 61 8.07 1.75 -5.35
CA ASP A 61 9.21 1.29 -6.17
C ASP A 61 10.54 1.94 -5.76
N ASP A 62 10.45 3.09 -5.08
CA ASP A 62 11.55 3.88 -4.55
C ASP A 62 12.00 3.49 -3.14
N VAL A 63 11.27 2.61 -2.47
CA VAL A 63 11.63 2.05 -1.17
C VAL A 63 11.74 0.54 -1.31
N GLN A 64 12.96 0.01 -1.14
CA GLN A 64 13.27 -1.40 -1.34
C GLN A 64 14.01 -1.98 -0.14
N CYS A 65 13.84 -3.27 0.07
CA CYS A 65 14.50 -3.98 1.15
C CYS A 65 16.01 -3.94 0.91
N VAL A 66 16.77 -3.47 1.90
CA VAL A 66 18.23 -3.34 1.80
C VAL A 66 18.97 -4.67 1.60
N TYR A 67 18.32 -5.80 1.91
CA TYR A 67 18.92 -7.13 1.81
C TYR A 67 18.53 -7.88 0.52
N CYS A 68 17.25 -7.89 0.16
CA CYS A 68 16.75 -8.69 -0.96
C CYS A 68 16.20 -7.87 -2.14
N GLY A 69 16.16 -6.54 -2.02
CA GLY A 69 15.63 -5.65 -3.06
C GLY A 69 14.11 -5.73 -3.27
N TYR A 70 13.39 -6.47 -2.42
CA TYR A 70 11.93 -6.53 -2.49
C TYR A 70 11.32 -5.14 -2.34
N VAL A 71 10.27 -4.83 -3.11
CA VAL A 71 9.58 -3.54 -3.05
C VAL A 71 8.78 -3.39 -1.76
N CYS A 72 8.66 -2.18 -1.23
CA CYS A 72 7.93 -1.93 0.01
C CYS A 72 6.40 -1.94 -0.26
N PRO A 73 5.65 -2.95 0.24
CA PRO A 73 4.19 -2.97 0.12
C PRO A 73 3.56 -1.89 1.01
N LEU A 74 2.37 -1.42 0.62
CA LEU A 74 1.59 -0.45 1.37
C LEU A 74 0.23 -1.04 1.72
N GLU A 75 -0.20 -0.85 2.96
CA GLU A 75 -1.53 -1.25 3.43
C GLU A 75 -2.50 -0.08 3.42
N VAL A 76 -2.06 1.10 3.90
CA VAL A 76 -2.85 2.33 3.85
C VAL A 76 -2.07 3.50 3.25
N PRO A 77 -2.75 4.47 2.58
CA PRO A 77 -2.08 5.64 2.02
C PRO A 77 -1.31 6.48 3.05
N ALA A 78 -1.70 6.43 4.33
CA ALA A 78 -1.02 7.13 5.40
C ALA A 78 0.41 6.60 5.65
N ASP A 79 0.73 5.37 5.22
CA ASP A 79 2.05 4.78 5.42
C ASP A 79 3.10 5.34 4.47
N ILE A 80 2.70 5.93 3.34
CA ILE A 80 3.61 6.44 2.30
C ILE A 80 4.66 7.41 2.87
N PRO A 81 4.29 8.51 3.56
CA PRO A 81 5.28 9.42 4.13
C PRO A 81 6.13 8.75 5.20
N TYR A 82 5.54 7.87 6.00
CA TYR A 82 6.25 7.16 7.06
C TYR A 82 7.32 6.23 6.49
N MET A 83 7.00 5.41 5.49
CA MET A 83 7.95 4.50 4.85
C MET A 83 9.05 5.25 4.11
N ARG A 84 8.73 6.39 3.47
CA ARG A 84 9.73 7.23 2.79
C ARG A 84 10.64 8.03 3.73
N ALA A 85 10.20 8.28 4.96
CA ALA A 85 11.01 8.98 5.96
C ALA A 85 12.09 8.08 6.60
N LYS A 86 12.03 6.77 6.38
CA LYS A 86 13.04 5.84 6.90
C LYS A 86 14.32 5.93 6.06
N ASP A 87 15.47 5.99 6.73
CA ASP A 87 16.78 5.95 6.08
C ASP A 87 17.05 4.60 5.37
N SER A 88 16.45 3.52 5.90
CA SER A 88 16.52 2.18 5.34
C SER A 88 15.26 1.38 5.69
N TRP A 89 14.85 0.47 4.81
CA TRP A 89 13.75 -0.45 5.04
C TRP A 89 14.19 -1.90 4.88
N CYS A 90 13.68 -2.78 5.74
CA CYS A 90 13.88 -4.22 5.70
C CYS A 90 12.50 -4.87 5.56
N CYS A 91 12.35 -5.87 4.69
CA CYS A 91 11.10 -6.61 4.60
C CYS A 91 10.98 -7.62 5.74
N GLU A 92 9.76 -7.97 6.11
CA GLU A 92 9.47 -8.89 7.24
C GLU A 92 10.21 -10.23 7.14
N VAL A 93 10.39 -10.74 5.91
CA VAL A 93 11.14 -11.99 5.65
C VAL A 93 12.61 -11.85 6.06
N CYS A 94 13.25 -10.74 5.66
CA CYS A 94 14.65 -10.48 6.00
C CYS A 94 14.79 -10.11 7.48
N GLU A 95 13.87 -9.33 8.05
CA GLU A 95 13.86 -9.04 9.49
C GLU A 95 13.78 -10.33 10.32
N HIS A 96 12.93 -11.27 9.92
CA HIS A 96 12.81 -12.55 10.62
C HIS A 96 14.09 -13.40 10.50
N ALA A 97 14.69 -13.47 9.31
CA ALA A 97 15.94 -14.19 9.09
C ALA A 97 17.09 -13.61 9.94
N THR A 98 17.24 -12.29 9.96
CA THR A 98 18.24 -11.59 10.78
C THR A 98 17.99 -11.81 12.28
N TRP A 99 16.73 -11.83 12.71
CA TRP A 99 16.39 -12.12 14.10
C TRP A 99 16.77 -13.55 14.51
N GLN A 100 16.51 -14.54 13.64
CA GLN A 100 16.90 -15.93 13.89
C GLN A 100 18.43 -16.07 14.01
N GLU A 101 19.21 -15.43 13.13
CA GLU A 101 20.68 -15.47 13.18
C GLU A 101 21.26 -14.88 14.48
N HIS A 102 20.64 -13.83 15.02
CA HIS A 102 21.10 -13.19 16.25
C HIS A 102 20.71 -13.93 17.53
N ASN A 103 19.57 -14.63 17.55
CA ASN A 103 19.03 -15.28 18.75
C ASN A 103 19.30 -16.80 18.81
N HIS A 104 19.84 -17.41 17.74
CA HIS A 104 20.30 -18.80 17.73
C HIS A 104 21.83 -18.94 17.92
N LYS A 105 22.49 -17.93 18.50
CA LYS A 105 23.85 -18.03 19.07
C LYS A 105 23.79 -18.21 20.57
#